data_AF-A0A7H9VII7-F1
#
_entry.id   AF-A0A7H9VII7-F1
#
_cell.length_a   1.000
_cell.length_b   1.000
_cell.length_c   1.000
_cell.angle_alpha   90.00
_cell.angle_beta   90.00
_cell.angle_gamma   90.00
#
_symmetry.space_group_name_H-M   'P 1'
#
loop_
_entity.id
_entity.type
_entity.pdbx_description
1 polymer ?
#
loop_
_entity_poly.entity_id
_entity_poly.type
_entity_poly.pdbx_seq_one_letter_code
_entity_poly.pdbx_strand_id
1 'polypeptide(L)' 'MFMHNKRLQYTVRVSEPNPKLACMIMEQFGGADGELAAAMRYFVQGLGEDDVGRKDM' A
#
# COMPACT_ATOMS: atom_id res chain seq x y z
N MET A 1 -3.67 -12.55 -11.73
CA MET A 1 -2.31 -12.26 -12.24
C MET A 1 -2.06 -10.77 -12.07
N PHE A 2 -0.89 -10.35 -11.59
CA PHE A 2 -0.56 -8.93 -11.40
C PHE A 2 0.21 -8.36 -12.59
N MET A 3 0.02 -7.06 -12.85
CA MET A 3 0.83 -6.28 -13.80
C MET A 3 1.40 -5.06 -13.07
N HIS A 4 2.64 -4.69 -13.41
CA HIS A 4 3.29 -3.50 -12.85
C HIS A 4 3.43 -2.41 -13.90
N ASN A 5 2.82 -1.25 -13.64
CA ASN A 5 2.99 -0.03 -14.42
C ASN A 5 3.99 0.88 -13.69
N LYS A 6 5.06 1.31 -14.38
CA LYS A 6 6.11 2.17 -13.78
C LYS A 6 5.61 3.56 -13.37
N ARG A 7 4.44 3.99 -13.86
CA ARG A 7 3.83 5.27 -13.47
C ARG A 7 3.23 5.15 -12.07
N LEU A 8 3.52 6.13 -11.22
CA LEU A 8 2.91 6.24 -9.90
C LEU A 8 1.37 6.40 -10.02
N GLN A 9 0.63 5.90 -9.03
CA GLN A 9 -0.83 6.08 -8.95
C GLN A 9 -1.21 7.57 -8.83
N TYR A 10 -0.36 8.36 -8.18
CA TYR A 10 -0.49 9.81 -8.07
C TYR A 10 0.89 10.48 -8.24
N THR A 11 0.90 11.71 -8.78
CA THR A 11 2.16 12.46 -8.98
C THR A 11 2.66 13.01 -7.65
N VAL A 12 3.78 12.46 -7.17
CA VAL A 12 4.46 12.95 -5.97
C VAL A 12 5.40 14.10 -6.33
N ARG A 13 5.37 15.19 -5.54
CA ARG A 13 6.26 16.34 -5.68
C ARG A 13 7.01 16.56 -4.37
N VAL A 14 8.33 16.63 -4.44
CA VAL A 14 9.21 16.88 -3.28
C VAL A 14 9.99 18.16 -3.56
N SER A 15 9.90 19.15 -2.66
CA SER A 15 10.60 20.43 -2.80
C SER A 15 12.06 20.35 -2.37
N GLU A 16 12.33 19.64 -1.27
CA GLU A 16 13.67 19.48 -0.70
C GLU A 16 13.79 18.15 0.07
N PRO A 17 15.01 17.61 0.25
CA PRO A 17 15.22 16.44 1.10
C PRO A 17 14.92 16.73 2.57
N ASN A 18 14.15 15.84 3.22
CA ASN A 18 13.89 15.91 4.66
C ASN A 18 14.01 14.53 5.31
N PRO A 19 15.15 14.19 5.95
CA PRO A 19 15.38 12.87 6.52
C PRO A 19 14.50 12.58 7.74
N LYS A 20 14.13 13.60 8.54
CA LYS A 20 13.23 13.42 9.69
C LYS A 20 11.84 13.00 9.23
N LEU A 21 11.33 13.67 8.19
CA LEU A 21 10.05 13.29 7.58
C LEU A 21 10.12 11.90 6.94
N ALA A 22 11.21 11.59 6.23
CA ALA A 22 11.41 10.26 5.64
C ALA A 22 11.37 9.15 6.72
N CYS A 23 12.01 9.36 7.87
CA CYS A 23 11.92 8.43 9.00
C CYS A 23 10.48 8.25 9.50
N MET A 24 9.67 9.31 9.55
CA MET A 24 8.26 9.19 9.94
C MET A 24 7.43 8.44 8.89
N ILE A 25 7.69 8.63 7.60
CA ILE A 25 7.00 7.93 6.50
C ILE A 25 7.27 6.42 6.53
N MET A 26 8.38 5.96 7.12
CA MET A 26 8.65 4.53 7.26
C MET A 26 7.58 3.79 8.06
N GLU A 27 6.91 4.46 9.01
CA GLU A 27 5.77 3.88 9.73
C GLU A 27 4.60 3.59 8.77
N GLN A 28 4.31 4.52 7.85
CA GLN A 28 3.27 4.28 6.85
C GLN A 28 3.70 3.27 5.78
N PHE A 29 4.99 3.13 5.50
CA PHE A 29 5.47 2.15 4.53
C PHE A 29 5.42 0.72 5.07
N GLY A 30 5.96 0.48 6.28
CA GLY A 30 6.17 -0.86 6.83
C GLY A 30 5.85 -1.02 8.31
N GLY A 31 5.27 -0.02 8.95
CA GLY A 31 4.75 -0.11 10.32
C GLY A 31 3.51 -0.99 10.42
N ALA A 32 3.03 -1.20 11.64
CA ALA A 32 1.94 -2.15 11.93
C ALA A 32 0.63 -1.77 11.20
N ASP A 33 0.38 -0.46 11.08
CA ASP A 33 -0.78 0.10 10.40
C ASP A 33 -0.44 0.74 9.05
N GLY A 34 0.73 0.41 8.49
CA GLY A 34 1.17 0.90 7.20
C GLY A 34 0.51 0.22 5.98
N GLU A 35 0.81 0.76 4.80
CA GLU A 35 0.29 0.33 3.50
C GLU A 35 0.61 -1.13 3.20
N LEU A 36 1.82 -1.60 3.52
CA LEU A 36 2.18 -3.00 3.29
C LEU A 36 1.33 -3.94 4.14
N ALA A 37 1.10 -3.59 5.42
CA ALA A 37 0.27 -4.39 6.31
C ALA A 37 -1.19 -4.42 5.82
N ALA A 38 -1.74 -3.28 5.39
CA ALA A 38 -3.08 -3.22 4.80
C ALA A 38 -3.19 -4.07 3.52
N ALA A 39 -2.27 -3.88 2.57
CA ALA A 39 -2.26 -4.61 1.30
C ALA A 39 -2.19 -6.13 1.50
N MET A 40 -1.32 -6.61 2.40
CA MET A 40 -1.20 -8.04 2.68
C MET A 40 -2.44 -8.60 3.39
N ARG A 41 -3.02 -7.84 4.34
CA ARG A 41 -4.25 -8.24 5.04
C ARG A 41 -5.39 -8.45 4.04
N TYR A 42 -5.68 -7.45 3.20
CA TYR A 42 -6.78 -7.53 2.24
C TYR A 42 -6.51 -8.58 1.15
N PHE A 43 -5.26 -8.72 0.71
CA PHE A 43 -4.90 -9.73 -0.29
C PHE A 43 -5.19 -11.15 0.21
N VAL A 44 -4.75 -11.48 1.43
CA VAL A 44 -4.96 -12.82 1.99
C VAL A 44 -6.45 -13.06 2.32
N GLN A 45 -7.16 -12.03 2.79
CA GLN A 45 -8.61 -12.11 3.00
C GLN A 45 -9.36 -12.39 1.70
N GLY A 46 -9.05 -11.68 0.61
CA GLY A 46 -9.68 -11.90 -0.69
C GLY A 46 -9.43 -13.29 -1.27
N LEU A 47 -8.26 -13.89 -1.02
CA LEU A 47 -8.00 -15.27 -1.44
C LEU A 47 -8.94 -16.27 -0.75
N GLY A 48 -9.26 -16.06 0.53
CA GLY A 48 -10.12 -16.92 1.34
C GLY A 48 -11.60 -16.55 1.38
N GLU A 49 -12.03 -15.47 0.71
CA GLU A 49 -13.43 -15.05 0.68
C GLU A 49 -14.21 -15.80 -0.42
N ASP A 50 -15.40 -16.26 -0.04
CA ASP A 50 -16.35 -17.03 -0.87
C ASP A 50 -17.42 -16.11 -1.48
N ASP A 51 -17.76 -15.02 -0.81
CA ASP A 51 -18.68 -14.00 -1.30
C ASP A 51 -18.02 -13.18 -2.43
N VAL A 52 -18.54 -13.32 -3.65
CA VAL A 52 -17.98 -12.67 -4.85
C VAL A 52 -17.94 -11.15 -4.72
N GLY A 53 -18.95 -10.54 -4.08
CA GLY A 53 -19.04 -9.09 -3.93
C GLY A 53 -18.01 -8.53 -2.96
N ARG A 54 -17.75 -9.24 -1.85
CA ARG A 54 -16.71 -8.85 -0.89
C ARG A 54 -15.30 -9.17 -1.37
N LYS A 55 -15.15 -10.22 -2.17
CA LYS A 55 -13.87 -10.61 -2.77
C LYS A 55 -13.32 -9.58 -3.77
N ASP A 56 -14.21 -8.88 -4.48
CA ASP A 56 -13.86 -7.88 -5.50
C ASP A 56 -13.64 -6.46 -4.93
N MET A 57 -14.07 -6.22 -3.69
CA MET A 57 -13.92 -4.93 -2.99
C MET A 57 -12.47 -4.67 -2.60
#